data_AF-A0A2U1WGV1-F1
#
_entry.id   AF-A0A2U1WGV1-F1
#
_cell.length_a   1.000
_cell.length_b   1.000
_cell.length_c   1.000
_cell.angle_alpha   90.00
_cell.angle_beta   90.00
_cell.angle_gamma   90.00
#
_symmetry.space_group_name_H-M   'P 1'
#
loop_
_entity.id
_entity.type
_entity.pdbx_description
1 polymer ?
#
loop_
_entity_poly.entity_id
_entity_poly.type
_entity_poly.pdbx_seq_one_letter_code
_entity_poly.pdbx_strand_id
1 'polypeptide(L)'
;MSGFDVRFLAVLCLCALTLPGAAPALAGALERTEPGHQAPPQPGGNLPIAPPIVQYALPSQWMTIRSKEDWRKAGTFEKELSKDCAALRFSEIEPMRFRAYYKGEVLGVAFGHGLNLHDPGKKADRKKIYLFRNGDSTNCTVQSMDNKDPRVNPAANQAATPAAGGFKKY
;
A
#
# COMPACT_ATOMS: atom_id res chain seq x y z
N MET A 1 49.75 -19.61 -37.06
CA MET A 1 48.96 -20.00 -35.87
C MET A 1 47.53 -20.23 -36.34
N SER A 2 47.14 -21.50 -36.47
CA SER A 2 45.83 -21.99 -36.91
C SER A 2 44.78 -21.90 -35.80
N GLY A 3 43.50 -21.81 -36.19
CA GLY A 3 42.41 -22.40 -35.39
C GLY A 3 41.11 -21.59 -35.32
N PHE A 4 40.40 -21.41 -36.44
CA PHE A 4 38.94 -21.19 -36.43
C PHE A 4 38.29 -22.56 -36.68
N ASP A 5 37.66 -23.15 -35.66
CA ASP A 5 36.91 -24.40 -35.82
C ASP A 5 35.44 -24.08 -36.12
N VAL A 6 35.14 -24.04 -37.42
CA VAL A 6 33.81 -24.13 -38.00
C VAL A 6 33.57 -25.61 -38.26
N ARG A 7 32.74 -26.26 -37.46
CA ARG A 7 32.32 -27.65 -37.73
C ARG A 7 30.84 -27.83 -37.49
N PHE A 8 30.23 -28.50 -38.47
CA PHE A 8 28.90 -29.09 -38.51
C PHE A 8 27.74 -28.18 -38.94
N LEU A 9 27.80 -27.80 -40.21
CA LEU A 9 26.62 -27.78 -41.06
C LEU A 9 26.36 -29.20 -41.61
N ALA A 10 25.09 -29.54 -41.76
CA ALA A 10 24.51 -30.65 -42.53
C ALA A 10 24.41 -32.03 -41.85
N VAL A 11 23.25 -32.31 -41.23
CA VAL A 11 22.27 -33.26 -41.80
C VAL A 11 20.86 -32.73 -41.50
N LEU A 12 20.24 -32.15 -42.53
CA LEU A 12 18.81 -31.96 -42.65
C LEU A 12 18.20 -33.34 -42.95
N CYS A 13 17.18 -33.79 -42.20
CA CYS A 13 15.96 -34.37 -42.78
C CYS A 13 15.00 -34.95 -41.73
N LEU A 14 13.72 -34.58 -41.89
CA LEU A 14 12.53 -35.36 -41.56
C LEU A 14 12.17 -35.55 -40.07
N CYS A 15 11.49 -34.56 -39.51
CA CYS A 15 10.13 -34.74 -38.99
C CYS A 15 9.46 -33.36 -38.82
N ALA A 16 8.95 -32.84 -39.93
CA ALA A 16 7.86 -31.89 -39.91
C ALA A 16 6.62 -32.53 -39.27
N LEU A 17 5.72 -31.65 -38.81
CA LEU A 17 4.34 -31.91 -38.37
C LEU A 17 4.18 -32.29 -36.89
N THR A 18 3.90 -31.29 -36.06
CA THR A 18 2.53 -31.06 -35.54
C THR A 18 2.51 -29.86 -34.56
N LEU A 19 2.19 -28.67 -35.07
CA LEU A 19 1.23 -27.81 -34.35
C LEU A 19 -0.15 -28.32 -34.77
N PRO A 20 -1.12 -28.47 -33.85
CA PRO A 20 -1.72 -27.30 -33.21
C PRO A 20 -2.17 -27.52 -31.76
N GLY A 21 -2.19 -26.45 -30.97
CA GLY A 21 -2.72 -26.50 -29.62
C GLY A 21 -2.94 -25.13 -29.03
N ALA A 22 -3.71 -24.28 -29.72
CA ALA A 22 -4.34 -23.15 -29.08
C ALA A 22 -5.18 -23.69 -27.91
N ALA A 23 -4.77 -23.42 -26.68
CA ALA A 23 -5.65 -23.61 -25.54
C ALA A 23 -6.76 -22.56 -25.68
N PRO A 24 -8.04 -22.96 -25.86
CA PRO A 24 -9.11 -21.98 -25.77
C PRO A 24 -9.14 -21.48 -24.33
N ALA A 25 -9.10 -20.17 -24.16
CA ALA A 25 -9.63 -19.53 -22.97
C ALA A 25 -11.12 -19.87 -22.91
N LEU A 26 -11.45 -20.99 -22.27
CA LEU A 26 -12.81 -21.28 -21.86
C LEU A 26 -13.12 -20.34 -20.69
N ALA A 27 -13.62 -19.15 -21.04
CA ALA A 27 -14.62 -18.49 -20.24
C ALA A 27 -15.83 -19.44 -20.16
N GLY A 28 -15.74 -20.43 -19.28
CA GLY A 28 -16.89 -21.24 -18.90
C GLY A 28 -17.84 -20.32 -18.18
N ALA A 29 -18.90 -19.89 -18.86
CA ALA A 29 -20.10 -19.44 -18.19
C ALA A 29 -20.47 -20.50 -17.13
N LEU A 30 -20.73 -20.07 -15.90
CA LEU A 30 -21.20 -20.87 -14.76
C LEU A 30 -22.63 -21.40 -15.02
N GLU A 31 -22.81 -22.14 -16.11
CA GLU A 31 -24.11 -22.62 -16.58
C GLU A 31 -23.95 -24.08 -17.02
N ARG A 32 -23.75 -24.97 -16.03
CA ARG A 32 -24.03 -26.41 -16.22
C ARG A 32 -24.17 -27.12 -14.89
N THR A 33 -25.30 -26.94 -14.21
CA THR A 33 -25.84 -28.00 -13.35
C THR A 33 -26.02 -29.25 -14.23
N GLU A 34 -25.36 -30.36 -13.88
CA GLU A 34 -25.50 -31.62 -14.61
C GLU A 34 -26.99 -32.04 -14.66
N PRO A 35 -27.46 -32.68 -15.75
CA PRO A 35 -28.83 -33.16 -15.83
C PRO A 35 -29.04 -34.26 -14.79
N GLY A 36 -29.58 -33.87 -13.62
CA GLY A 36 -29.70 -34.72 -12.43
C GLY A 36 -29.39 -33.99 -11.12
N HIS A 37 -28.76 -32.81 -11.18
CA HIS A 37 -28.60 -31.96 -10.00
C HIS A 37 -29.90 -31.22 -9.70
N GLN A 38 -30.68 -31.73 -8.75
CA GLN A 38 -31.73 -30.95 -8.12
C GLN A 38 -31.08 -29.82 -7.30
N ALA A 39 -31.56 -28.59 -7.47
CA ALA A 39 -31.23 -27.53 -6.54
C ALA A 39 -31.57 -28.00 -5.12
N PRO A 40 -30.72 -27.72 -4.11
CA PRO A 40 -31.03 -28.09 -2.74
C PRO A 40 -32.41 -27.53 -2.37
N PRO A 41 -33.24 -28.29 -1.64
CA PRO A 41 -34.54 -27.83 -1.22
C PRO A 41 -34.38 -26.47 -0.52
N GLN A 42 -35.20 -25.50 -0.92
CA GLN A 42 -35.22 -24.19 -0.27
C GLN A 42 -35.38 -24.43 1.24
N PRO A 43 -34.51 -23.85 2.09
CA PRO A 43 -34.67 -24.02 3.51
C PRO A 43 -36.07 -23.55 3.90
N GLY A 44 -36.82 -24.40 4.62
CA GLY A 44 -38.19 -24.10 5.02
C GLY A 44 -38.27 -22.80 5.82
N GLY A 45 -39.43 -22.13 5.81
CA GLY A 45 -39.65 -20.82 6.44
C GLY A 45 -39.42 -20.73 7.96
N ASN A 46 -38.99 -21.82 8.60
CA ASN A 46 -38.59 -21.89 10.02
C ASN A 46 -37.07 -21.78 10.22
N LEU A 47 -36.35 -21.11 9.32
CA LEU A 47 -35.00 -20.68 9.66
C LEU A 47 -35.08 -19.70 10.83
N PRO A 48 -34.24 -19.84 11.87
CA PRO A 48 -34.11 -18.78 12.86
C PRO A 48 -33.79 -17.49 12.11
N ILE A 49 -34.57 -16.44 12.40
CA ILE A 49 -34.36 -15.09 11.85
C ILE A 49 -32.86 -14.82 11.96
N ALA A 50 -32.20 -14.64 10.81
CA ALA A 50 -30.80 -14.28 10.80
C ALA A 50 -30.64 -13.09 11.75
N PRO A 51 -29.65 -13.12 12.67
CA PRO A 51 -29.46 -12.00 13.58
C PRO A 51 -29.40 -10.72 12.74
N PRO A 52 -30.02 -9.62 13.20
CA PRO A 52 -30.02 -8.37 12.44
C PRO A 52 -28.58 -8.07 12.04
N ILE A 53 -28.37 -7.70 10.77
CA ILE A 53 -27.04 -7.34 10.27
C ILE A 53 -26.58 -6.14 11.08
N VAL A 54 -25.77 -6.40 12.11
CA VAL A 54 -25.19 -5.34 12.94
C VAL A 54 -24.10 -4.71 12.08
N GLN A 55 -24.40 -3.55 11.50
CA GLN A 55 -23.38 -2.74 10.86
C GLN A 55 -22.49 -2.16 11.97
N TYR A 56 -21.37 -2.83 12.26
CA TYR A 56 -20.34 -2.23 13.09
C TYR A 56 -19.86 -0.96 12.40
N ALA A 57 -19.94 0.18 13.09
CA ALA A 57 -19.36 1.41 12.59
C ALA A 57 -17.86 1.18 12.37
N LEU A 58 -17.40 1.29 11.13
CA LEU A 58 -15.98 1.22 10.83
C LEU A 58 -15.27 2.34 11.61
N PRO A 59 -14.11 2.06 12.23
CA PRO A 59 -13.36 3.09 12.95
C PRO A 59 -13.07 4.26 12.01
N SER A 60 -13.19 5.49 12.52
CA SER A 60 -12.99 6.69 11.71
C SER A 60 -11.58 6.69 11.12
N GLN A 61 -11.48 6.73 9.78
CA GLN A 61 -10.22 6.86 9.05
C GLN A 61 -10.02 8.34 8.68
N TRP A 62 -8.84 8.86 8.97
CA TRP A 62 -8.53 10.28 8.81
C TRP A 62 -7.52 10.48 7.70
N MET A 63 -7.89 11.23 6.66
CA MET A 63 -6.95 11.67 5.63
C MET A 63 -6.22 12.91 6.13
N THR A 64 -4.94 12.77 6.46
CA THR A 64 -4.11 13.86 7.01
C THR A 64 -3.34 14.61 5.94
N ILE A 65 -2.95 13.92 4.86
CA ILE A 65 -2.14 14.50 3.79
C ILE A 65 -2.73 14.08 2.45
N ARG A 66 -2.84 15.03 1.52
CA ARG A 66 -3.25 14.77 0.13
C ARG A 66 -2.33 15.52 -0.81
N SER A 67 -1.60 14.79 -1.65
CA SER A 67 -0.71 15.34 -2.67
C SER A 67 -0.88 14.65 -4.02
N LYS A 68 -0.61 15.40 -5.10
CA LYS A 68 -0.54 14.86 -6.47
C LYS A 68 0.85 14.34 -6.82
N GLU A 69 1.82 14.54 -5.94
CA GLU A 69 3.21 14.10 -6.12
C GLU A 69 3.38 12.60 -5.85
N ASP A 70 4.51 12.05 -6.30
CA ASP A 70 4.93 10.70 -5.94
C ASP A 70 5.30 10.65 -4.47
N TRP A 71 4.83 9.63 -3.76
CA TRP A 71 5.12 9.44 -2.34
C TRP A 71 6.61 9.34 -2.05
N ARG A 72 7.42 8.85 -2.99
CA ARG A 72 8.89 8.76 -2.85
C ARG A 72 9.58 10.11 -2.74
N LYS A 73 8.89 11.19 -3.11
CA LYS A 73 9.37 12.57 -3.01
C LYS A 73 8.84 13.30 -1.78
N ALA A 74 7.95 12.65 -1.00
CA ALA A 74 7.29 13.26 0.14
C ALA A 74 8.24 13.55 1.32
N GLY A 75 9.33 12.80 1.42
CA GLY A 75 10.23 12.87 2.57
C GLY A 75 11.54 12.12 2.31
N THR A 76 12.26 11.85 3.40
CA THR A 76 13.52 11.10 3.39
C THR A 76 13.25 9.63 3.69
N PHE A 77 13.85 8.73 2.90
CA PHE A 77 13.76 7.30 3.14
C PHE A 77 14.60 6.89 4.35
N GLU A 78 13.98 6.23 5.32
CA GLU A 78 14.61 5.85 6.58
C GLU A 78 14.95 4.36 6.57
N LYS A 79 16.18 4.02 6.16
CA LYS A 79 16.60 2.62 5.98
C LYS A 79 16.53 1.80 7.27
N GLU A 80 17.03 2.34 8.38
CA GLU A 80 17.04 1.62 9.66
C GLU A 80 15.62 1.48 10.23
N LEU A 81 14.79 2.53 10.16
CA LEU A 81 13.39 2.44 10.58
C LEU A 81 12.57 1.50 9.70
N SER A 82 12.89 1.39 8.41
CA SER A 82 12.25 0.42 7.52
C SER A 82 12.57 -1.03 7.94
N LYS A 83 13.81 -1.31 8.37
CA LYS A 83 14.16 -2.63 8.94
C LYS A 83 13.39 -2.90 10.23
N ASP A 84 13.31 -1.91 11.12
CA ASP A 84 12.55 -2.04 12.36
C ASP A 84 11.04 -2.25 12.08
N CYS A 85 10.49 -1.56 11.08
CA CYS A 85 9.11 -1.72 10.67
C CYS A 85 8.85 -3.11 10.10
N ALA A 86 9.73 -3.62 9.24
CA ALA A 86 9.65 -5.00 8.75
C ALA A 86 9.71 -6.05 9.89
N ALA A 87 10.30 -5.69 11.03
CA ALA A 87 10.34 -6.48 12.25
C ALA A 87 9.23 -6.15 13.26
N LEU A 88 8.24 -5.32 12.89
CA LEU A 88 7.15 -4.82 13.74
C LEU A 88 7.59 -4.09 15.02
N ARG A 89 8.81 -3.53 15.01
CA ARG A 89 9.39 -2.72 16.12
C ARG A 89 9.27 -1.23 15.89
N PHE A 90 8.70 -0.82 14.77
CA PHE A 90 8.40 0.57 14.43
C PHE A 90 7.15 0.57 13.55
N SER A 91 5.98 0.75 14.14
CA SER A 91 4.71 0.57 13.42
C SER A 91 3.62 1.52 13.92
N GLU A 92 2.56 1.67 13.13
CA GLU A 92 1.33 2.32 13.61
C GLU A 92 0.70 1.45 14.72
N ILE A 93 0.17 2.08 15.78
CA ILE A 93 -0.60 1.36 16.82
C ILE A 93 -1.92 0.85 16.23
N GLU A 94 -2.60 1.72 15.48
CA GLU A 94 -3.79 1.39 14.70
C GLU A 94 -3.47 1.61 13.22
N PRO A 95 -3.15 0.54 12.47
CA PRO A 95 -2.74 0.65 11.07
C PRO A 95 -3.74 1.40 10.22
N MET A 96 -3.26 2.30 9.37
CA MET A 96 -4.08 3.04 8.40
C MET A 96 -5.21 3.88 9.03
N ARG A 97 -5.15 4.18 10.33
CA ARG A 97 -6.08 5.13 10.98
C ARG A 97 -5.86 6.54 10.44
N PHE A 98 -4.61 6.95 10.33
CA PHE A 98 -4.23 8.20 9.67
C PHE A 98 -3.60 7.86 8.32
N ARG A 99 -4.04 8.56 7.28
CA ARG A 99 -3.72 8.21 5.89
C ARG A 99 -3.16 9.40 5.15
N ALA A 100 -2.20 9.12 4.29
CA ALA A 100 -1.70 10.06 3.30
C ALA A 100 -1.98 9.53 1.90
N TYR A 101 -2.60 10.36 1.07
CA TYR A 101 -2.87 10.04 -0.34
C TYR A 101 -1.85 10.73 -1.24
N TYR A 102 -1.08 9.95 -1.99
CA TYR A 102 -0.07 10.41 -2.93
C TYR A 102 -0.27 9.74 -4.28
N LYS A 103 -0.72 10.52 -5.29
CA LYS A 103 -0.85 10.06 -6.68
C LYS A 103 -1.42 8.63 -6.85
N GLY A 104 -2.50 8.31 -6.13
CA GLY A 104 -3.17 7.00 -6.20
C GLY A 104 -2.67 5.95 -5.22
N GLU A 105 -1.55 6.19 -4.52
CA GLU A 105 -1.11 5.36 -3.40
C GLU A 105 -1.62 5.93 -2.07
N VAL A 106 -1.99 5.04 -1.15
CA VAL A 106 -2.36 5.38 0.21
C VAL A 106 -1.30 4.84 1.15
N LEU A 107 -0.74 5.71 1.97
CA LEU A 107 0.24 5.38 2.99
C LEU A 107 -0.37 5.54 4.38
N GLY A 108 0.10 4.72 5.32
CA GLY A 108 -0.14 4.90 6.74
C GLY A 108 0.67 6.09 7.26
N VAL A 109 0.18 6.72 8.32
CA VAL A 109 0.78 7.94 8.88
C VAL A 109 0.89 7.78 10.38
N ALA A 110 2.10 7.94 10.92
CA ALA A 110 2.29 8.05 12.36
C ALA A 110 3.05 9.32 12.75
N PHE A 111 2.70 9.86 13.91
CA PHE A 111 3.33 11.07 14.43
C PHE A 111 4.45 10.73 15.40
N GLY A 112 5.64 11.26 15.16
CA GLY A 112 6.83 10.99 15.98
C GLY A 112 6.73 11.44 17.43
N HIS A 113 5.77 12.33 17.75
CA HIS A 113 5.48 12.70 19.14
C HIS A 113 4.69 11.64 19.92
N GLY A 114 4.35 10.50 19.29
CA GLY A 114 3.78 9.33 19.97
C GLY A 114 2.25 9.24 19.96
N LEU A 115 1.54 9.99 19.12
CA LEU A 115 0.06 9.93 19.06
C LEU A 115 -0.45 8.53 18.72
N ASN A 116 0.18 7.88 17.75
CA ASN A 116 -0.27 6.63 17.15
C ASN A 116 0.90 5.77 16.66
N LEU A 117 2.08 5.96 17.24
CA LEU A 117 3.31 5.28 16.84
C LEU A 117 3.75 4.31 17.94
N HIS A 118 3.94 3.04 17.58
CA HIS A 118 4.61 2.04 18.38
C HIS A 118 6.12 2.10 18.08
N ASP A 119 6.88 2.66 19.01
CA ASP A 119 8.34 2.80 18.91
C ASP A 119 8.99 2.54 20.29
N PRO A 120 9.18 1.26 20.66
CA PRO A 120 9.84 0.89 21.92
C PRO A 120 11.29 1.39 22.00
N GLY A 121 11.95 1.57 20.86
CA GLY A 121 13.32 2.05 20.76
C GLY A 121 13.46 3.56 20.89
N LYS A 122 12.35 4.32 20.89
CA LYS A 122 12.33 5.79 20.90
C LYS A 122 13.24 6.40 19.82
N LYS A 123 13.25 5.78 18.64
CA LYS A 123 14.02 6.21 17.46
C LYS A 123 13.35 7.36 16.72
N ALA A 124 12.06 7.61 16.98
CA ALA A 124 11.28 8.66 16.36
C ALA A 124 11.68 10.06 16.85
N ASP A 125 11.82 10.99 15.92
CA ASP A 125 11.89 12.42 16.20
C ASP A 125 10.48 12.96 16.42
N ARG A 126 10.28 13.61 17.57
CA ARG A 126 9.01 14.21 17.98
C ARG A 126 8.48 15.25 17.00
N LYS A 127 9.33 15.87 16.18
CA LYS A 127 8.97 16.91 15.21
C LYS A 127 8.61 16.35 13.82
N LYS A 128 8.73 15.03 13.62
CA LYS A 128 8.51 14.40 12.32
C LYS A 128 7.19 13.64 12.23
N ILE A 129 6.77 13.44 10.99
CA ILE A 129 5.73 12.51 10.58
C ILE A 129 6.41 11.37 9.84
N TYR A 130 5.94 10.15 10.08
CA TYR A 130 6.41 8.93 9.45
C TYR A 130 5.34 8.38 8.52
N LEU A 131 5.70 8.16 7.27
CA LEU A 131 4.86 7.56 6.24
C LEU A 131 5.22 6.08 6.11
N PHE A 132 4.21 5.22 6.24
CA PHE A 132 4.35 3.77 6.17
C PHE A 132 3.77 3.26 4.86
N ARG A 133 4.57 2.50 4.13
CA ARG A 133 4.10 1.68 3.01
C ARG A 133 4.17 0.22 3.41
N ASN A 134 3.05 -0.49 3.28
CA ASN A 134 2.90 -1.87 3.74
C ASN A 134 3.28 -2.04 5.22
N GLY A 135 2.77 -1.15 6.10
CA GLY A 135 3.14 -1.05 7.52
C GLY A 135 2.86 -2.29 8.38
N ASP A 136 2.08 -3.23 7.85
CA ASP A 136 1.68 -4.50 8.45
C ASP A 136 2.41 -5.72 7.84
N SER A 137 3.42 -5.49 6.99
CA SER A 137 4.12 -6.54 6.25
C SER A 137 5.64 -6.53 6.46
N THR A 138 6.29 -7.63 6.06
CA THR A 138 7.76 -7.74 6.04
C THR A 138 8.43 -6.87 4.95
N ASN A 139 7.66 -6.34 4.00
CA ASN A 139 8.11 -5.36 3.01
C ASN A 139 7.70 -3.94 3.41
N CYS A 140 7.71 -3.67 4.72
CA CYS A 140 7.44 -2.33 5.22
C CYS A 140 8.57 -1.38 4.86
N THR A 141 8.20 -0.20 4.35
CA THR A 141 9.13 0.91 4.17
C THR A 141 8.62 2.15 4.87
N VAL A 142 9.55 2.91 5.46
CA VAL A 142 9.27 4.12 6.22
C VAL A 142 9.97 5.32 5.58
N GLN A 143 9.24 6.42 5.44
CA GLN A 143 9.82 7.72 5.13
C GLN A 143 9.51 8.71 6.26
N SER A 144 10.42 9.65 6.51
CA SER A 144 10.21 10.73 7.45
C SER A 144 10.06 12.08 6.72
N MET A 145 9.20 12.93 7.26
CA MET A 145 9.01 14.31 6.80
C MET A 145 8.73 15.22 7.98
N ASP A 146 8.95 16.52 7.82
CA ASP A 146 8.68 17.48 8.89
C ASP A 146 7.17 17.59 9.17
N ASN A 147 6.82 17.61 10.46
CA ASN A 147 5.48 17.96 10.87
C ASN A 147 5.29 19.48 10.73
N LYS A 148 4.31 19.88 9.91
CA LYS A 148 3.96 21.30 9.69
C LYS A 148 2.97 21.84 10.72
N ASP A 149 2.50 21.01 11.65
CA ASP A 149 1.62 21.48 12.72
C ASP A 149 2.38 22.46 13.64
N PRO A 150 1.95 23.72 13.78
CA PRO A 150 2.60 24.72 14.63
C PRO A 150 2.79 24.28 16.08
N ARG A 151 1.88 23.41 16.58
CA ARG A 151 1.91 22.93 17.96
C ARG A 151 3.06 21.95 18.21
N VAL A 152 3.51 21.28 17.15
CA VAL A 152 4.57 20.27 17.20
C VAL A 152 5.90 20.84 16.67
N ASN A 153 5.84 21.76 15.70
CA ASN A 153 7.00 22.40 15.09
C ASN A 153 6.81 23.92 14.95
N PRO A 154 6.98 24.71 16.04
CA PRO A 154 6.79 26.15 16.00
C PRO A 154 7.78 26.88 15.08
N ALA A 155 8.92 26.29 14.77
CA ALA A 155 9.93 26.85 13.86
C ALA A 155 9.54 26.71 12.38
N ALA A 156 8.70 25.73 12.00
CA ALA A 156 8.29 25.53 10.61
C ALA A 156 7.50 26.71 10.01
N ASN A 157 6.84 27.51 10.86
CA ASN A 157 6.09 28.70 10.42
C ASN A 157 6.93 29.97 10.33
N GLN A 158 8.12 30.01 10.93
CA GLN A 158 8.98 31.21 10.89
C GLN A 158 9.58 31.44 9.50
N ALA A 159 9.77 30.38 8.71
CA ALA A 159 10.24 30.46 7.33
C ALA A 159 9.20 30.98 6.32
N ALA A 160 7.94 31.19 6.74
CA ALA A 160 6.84 31.66 5.90
C ALA A 160 6.34 33.05 6.29
N THR A 161 7.07 33.80 7.11
CA THR A 161 6.72 35.20 7.41
C THR A 161 7.11 36.06 6.19
N PRO A 162 6.17 36.62 5.40
CA PRO A 162 6.54 37.67 4.47
C PRO A 162 7.04 38.84 5.32
N ALA A 163 8.19 39.41 4.94
CA ALA A 163 8.65 40.66 5.51
C ALA A 163 7.48 41.66 5.52
N ALA A 164 7.25 42.31 6.67
CA ALA A 164 6.16 43.25 6.90
C ALA A 164 6.08 44.30 5.77
N GLY A 165 5.20 44.06 4.80
CA GLY A 165 4.84 44.99 3.73
C GLY A 165 3.43 45.51 4.01
N GLY A 166 3.32 46.82 4.23
CA GLY A 166 2.17 47.49 4.83
C GLY A 166 0.81 47.21 4.17
N PHE A 167 -0.20 47.08 5.04
CA PHE A 167 -1.60 47.14 4.65
C PHE A 167 -1.93 48.51 4.03
N LYS A 168 -2.31 48.51 2.74
CA LYS A 168 -2.98 49.66 2.10
C LYS A 168 -4.49 49.46 2.25
N LYS A 169 -5.13 50.33 3.04
CA LYS A 169 -6.60 50.40 3.12
C LYS A 169 -7.14 50.96 1.81
N TYR A 170 -8.13 50.30 1.24
CA TYR A 170 -9.09 50.89 0.30
C TYR A 170 -10.36 51.23 1.06
#